data_AF-A0A955TR82-F1
#
_entry.id   AF-A0A955TR82-F1
#
_cell.length_a   1.000
_cell.length_b   1.000
_cell.length_c   1.000
_cell.angle_alpha   90.00
_cell.angle_beta   90.00
_cell.angle_gamma   90.00
#
_symmetry.space_group_name_H-M   'P 1'
#
loop_
_entity.id
_entity.type
_entity.pdbx_description
1 polymer ?
#
loop_
_entity_poly.entity_id
_entity_poly.type
_entity_poly.pdbx_seq_one_letter_code
_entity_poly.pdbx_strand_id
1 'polypeptide(L)' 'AKRIPSDKLIVSESGIHKREDVQRILEAGARAMLIGESLIRADSIKEKITELLPPTKVEDEHRGSRWV' A
#
# COMPACT_ATOMS: atom_id res chain seq x y z
N ALA A 1 10.06 8.31 9.81
CA ALA A 1 9.70 9.55 9.11
C ALA A 1 10.16 10.88 9.74
N LYS A 2 10.72 10.94 10.97
CA LYS A 2 10.90 12.20 11.74
C LYS A 2 11.72 13.35 11.09
N ARG A 3 12.47 13.08 10.02
CA ARG A 3 13.28 14.08 9.28
C ARG A 3 12.67 14.53 7.95
N ILE A 4 11.51 13.97 7.57
CA ILE A 4 10.83 14.28 6.32
C ILE A 4 9.79 15.39 6.59
N PRO A 5 9.70 16.44 5.76
CA PRO A 5 8.67 17.46 5.90
C PRO A 5 7.25 16.87 5.89
N SER A 6 6.35 17.47 6.68
CA SER A 6 5.00 16.94 6.88
C SER A 6 4.09 17.00 5.64
N ASP A 7 4.45 17.82 4.64
CA ASP A 7 3.72 17.98 3.38
C ASP A 7 4.11 16.93 2.32
N LYS A 8 5.01 16.00 2.64
CA LYS A 8 5.46 14.97 1.70
C LYS A 8 4.77 13.63 1.92
N LEU A 9 4.33 13.02 0.83
CA LEU A 9 3.92 11.62 0.83
C LEU A 9 5.16 10.73 0.96
N ILE A 10 5.15 9.84 1.95
CA ILE A 10 6.21 8.87 2.16
C ILE A 10 5.77 7.53 1.55
N VAL A 11 6.57 7.05 0.60
CA VAL A 11 6.40 5.76 -0.09
C VAL A 11 7.49 4.80 0.38
N SER A 12 7.13 3.56 0.71
CA SER A 12 8.09 2.47 0.96
C SER A 12 8.16 1.54 -0.26
N GLU A 13 9.37 1.28 -0.77
CA GLU A 13 9.56 0.53 -2.03
C GLU A 13 10.14 -0.88 -1.83
N SER A 14 10.65 -1.21 -0.63
CA SER A 14 11.41 -2.44 -0.39
C SER A 14 11.02 -3.11 0.92
N GLY A 15 11.19 -4.44 0.98
CA GLY A 15 10.99 -5.21 2.21
C GLY A 15 9.51 -5.48 2.54
N ILE A 16 8.66 -5.59 1.52
CA ILE A 16 7.21 -5.83 1.65
C ILE A 16 6.90 -7.23 1.15
N HIS A 17 6.86 -8.19 2.06
CA HIS A 17 6.63 -9.60 1.75
C HIS A 17 5.42 -10.17 2.48
N LYS A 18 5.05 -9.64 3.63
CA LYS A 18 3.94 -10.12 4.45
C LYS A 18 3.25 -9.00 5.21
N ARG A 19 2.09 -9.31 5.82
CA ARG A 19 1.23 -8.32 6.50
C ARG A 19 1.95 -7.54 7.60
N GLU A 20 2.88 -8.18 8.32
CA GLU A 20 3.66 -7.54 9.38
C GLU A 20 4.62 -6.48 8.83
N ASP A 21 5.12 -6.64 7.61
CA ASP A 21 5.97 -5.64 6.96
C ASP A 21 5.18 -4.37 6.71
N VAL A 22 3.94 -4.52 6.23
CA VAL A 22 3.00 -3.41 6.02
C VAL A 22 2.72 -2.68 7.33
N GLN A 23 2.52 -3.40 8.44
CA GLN A 23 2.31 -2.77 9.75
C GLN A 23 3.51 -1.93 10.17
N ARG A 24 4.73 -2.49 10.06
CA ARG A 24 5.98 -1.77 10.38
C ARG A 24 6.15 -0.52 9.53
N ILE A 25 5.80 -0.57 8.25
CA ILE A 25 5.86 0.57 7.32
C ILE A 25 4.87 1.68 7.72
N LEU A 26 3.65 1.30 8.10
CA LEU A 26 2.63 2.25 8.57
C LEU A 26 3.07 2.94 9.87
N GLU A 27 3.60 2.17 10.82
CA GLU A 27 4.17 2.66 12.09
C GLU A 27 5.37 3.58 11.88
N ALA A 28 6.19 3.31 10.86
CA ALA A 28 7.32 4.15 10.48
C ALA A 28 6.91 5.50 9.85
N GLY A 29 5.62 5.66 9.52
CA GLY A 29 5.01 6.88 9.01
C GLY A 29 4.79 6.90 7.50
N ALA A 30 5.08 5.82 6.78
CA ALA A 30 4.73 5.73 5.38
C ALA A 30 3.21 5.59 5.20
N ARG A 31 2.70 6.08 4.07
CA ARG A 31 1.27 6.05 3.72
C ARG A 31 1.02 5.43 2.34
N ALA A 32 2.09 5.12 1.61
CA ALA A 32 2.05 4.44 0.33
C ALA A 32 3.17 3.40 0.27
N MET A 33 2.98 2.41 -0.60
CA MET A 33 3.92 1.31 -0.82
C MET A 33 4.00 1.00 -2.31
N LEU A 34 5.20 0.75 -2.81
CA LEU A 34 5.45 0.20 -4.14
C LEU A 34 5.95 -1.23 -3.97
N ILE A 35 5.24 -2.18 -4.57
CA ILE A 35 5.49 -3.61 -4.37
C ILE A 35 5.66 -4.26 -5.75
N GLY A 36 6.86 -4.77 -6.03
CA GLY A 36 7.18 -5.43 -7.30
C GLY A 36 7.39 -6.93 -7.12
N GLU A 37 8.58 -7.30 -6.67
CA GLU A 37 9.04 -8.70 -6.65
C GLU A 37 8.07 -9.66 -5.93
N SER A 38 7.57 -9.30 -4.75
CA SER A 38 6.69 -10.17 -3.97
C SER A 38 5.31 -10.37 -4.60
N LEU A 39 4.83 -9.44 -5.42
CA LEU A 39 3.61 -9.62 -6.22
C LEU A 39 3.89 -10.46 -7.47
N ILE A 40 5.00 -10.21 -8.17
CA ILE A 40 5.35 -10.92 -9.42
C ILE A 40 5.66 -12.40 -9.15
N ARG A 41 6.25 -12.72 -8.00
CA ARG A 41 6.59 -14.09 -7.61
C ARG A 41 5.45 -14.84 -6.91
N ALA A 42 4.31 -14.21 -6.66
CA ALA A 42 3.20 -14.86 -6.00
C ALA A 42 2.46 -15.80 -6.96
N ASP A 43 2.04 -16.97 -6.46
CA ASP A 43 1.19 -17.89 -7.22
C ASP A 43 -0.16 -17.25 -7.58
N SER A 44 -0.65 -16.36 -6.71
CA SER A 44 -1.87 -15.58 -6.92
C SER A 44 -1.65 -14.14 -6.47
N ILE A 45 -1.60 -13.21 -7.43
CA ILE A 45 -1.52 -11.76 -7.17
C ILE A 45 -2.69 -11.31 -6.29
N LYS A 46 -3.90 -11.82 -6.55
CA LYS A 46 -5.11 -11.46 -5.80
C LYS A 46 -5.00 -11.84 -4.33
N GLU A 47 -4.59 -13.08 -4.05
CA GLU A 47 -4.40 -13.54 -2.68
C GLU A 47 -3.28 -12.76 -2.00
N LYS A 48 -2.19 -12.47 -2.71
CA LYS A 48 -1.09 -11.69 -2.15
C LYS A 48 -1.50 -10.27 -1.79
N ILE A 49 -2.26 -9.60 -2.64
CA ILE A 49 -2.83 -8.28 -2.33
C ILE A 49 -3.76 -8.37 -1.11
N THR A 50 -4.58 -9.42 -1.02
CA THR A 50 -5.52 -9.63 0.10
C THR A 50 -4.80 -9.92 1.41
N GLU A 51 -3.64 -10.59 1.36
CA GLU A 51 -2.77 -10.79 2.52
C GLU A 51 -2.13 -9.47 2.99
N LEU A 52 -1.64 -8.67 2.06
CA LEU A 52 -0.89 -7.45 2.37
C LEU A 52 -1.79 -6.28 2.79
N LEU A 53 -2.98 -6.18 2.21
CA LEU A 53 -3.93 -5.09 2.46
C LEU A 53 -5.12 -5.59 3.29
N PRO A 54 -5.61 -4.81 4.28
CA PRO A 54 -6.88 -5.13 4.92
C PRO A 54 -8.03 -5.09 3.89
N PRO A 55 -9.12 -5.84 4.11
CA PRO A 55 -10.31 -5.74 3.27
C PRO A 55 -10.78 -4.29 3.25
N THR A 56 -10.80 -3.68 2.06
CA THR A 56 -11.29 -2.33 1.88
C THR A 56 -12.81 -2.34 2.02
N LYS A 57 -13.36 -1.43 2.84
CA LYS A 57 -14.75 -1.05 2.67
C LYS A 57 -14.82 -0.28 1.36
N VAL A 58 -15.50 -0.83 0.37
CA VAL A 58 -15.84 -0.06 -0.83
C VAL A 58 -16.91 0.94 -0.38
N GLU A 59 -16.48 2.17 -0.14
CA GLU A 59 -17.42 3.28 -0.04
C GLU A 59 -17.75 3.66 -1.49
N ASP A 60 -18.98 3.32 -1.92
CA ASP A 60 -19.54 3.69 -3.23
C ASP A 60 -19.67 5.22 -3.34
N GLU A 61 -18.56 5.92 -3.61
CA GLU A 61 -18.62 7.27 -4.14
C GLU A 61 -18.62 7.20 -5.67
N HIS A 62 -19.79 6.90 -6.24
CA HIS A 62 -20.13 7.31 -7.60
C HIS A 62 -20.23 8.84 -7.66
N ARG A 63 -19.10 9.54 -7.61
CA ARG A 63 -19.03 10.97 -7.93
C ARG A 63 -18.37 11.10 -9.29
N GLY A 64 -19.22 11.17 -10.31
CA GLY A 64 -18.83 11.41 -11.70
C GLY A 64 -17.81 12.54 -11.78
N SER A 65 -16.59 12.19 -12.16
CA SER A 65 -15.59 13.15 -12.59
C SER A 65 -14.99 12.57 -13.85
N ARG A 66 -15.48 13.13 -14.95
CA ARG A 66 -14.94 13.00 -16.30
C ARG A 66 -13.41 13.13 -16.24
N TRP A 67 -12.71 12.04 -16.49
CA TRP A 67 -11.33 12.09 -16.92
C TRP A 67 -11.34 12.65 -18.33
N VAL A 68 -10.56 13.70 -18.55
CA VAL A 68 -10.39 14.40 -19.84
C VAL A 68 -10.15 13.44 -20.99
#